data_AF-A0A951J260-F1
#
_entry.id   AF-A0A951J260-F1
#
_cell.length_a   1.000
_cell.length_b   1.000
_cell.length_c   1.000
_cell.angle_alpha   90.00
_cell.angle_beta   90.00
_cell.angle_gamma   90.00
#
_symmetry.space_group_name_H-M   'P 1'
#
loop_
_entity.id
_entity.type
_entity.pdbx_description
1 polymer ?
#
loop_
_entity_poly.entity_id
_entity_poly.type
_entity_poly.pdbx_seq_one_letter_code
_entity_poly.pdbx_strand_id
1 'polypeptide(L)'
;MKIRFVILFFMLIGLYSCNTDPMVKSAKKDAERFLKNVRNPQQLIHHPMLEPEGLSTTIALQNKKRNLEGLRDSVNELCGKSSDYSLVNTFKKVGENQKKFIYLEYEYCKQITFIMGYVKQGDKVMLHSIWPMNSEDRPKDLFQKDADWN
;
A
#
# COMPACT_ATOMS: atom_id res chain seq x y z
N MET A 1 -55.28 29.36 -10.58
CA MET A 1 -53.89 29.87 -10.53
C MET A 1 -52.96 28.67 -10.32
N LYS A 2 -51.90 28.58 -11.13
CA LYS A 2 -50.94 27.46 -11.24
C LYS A 2 -50.19 27.19 -9.93
N ILE A 3 -49.77 25.93 -9.70
CA ILE A 3 -48.41 25.46 -9.27
C ILE A 3 -48.52 23.91 -9.13
N ARG A 4 -48.14 23.13 -10.16
CA ARG A 4 -46.86 22.39 -10.34
C ARG A 4 -46.71 21.23 -9.34
N PHE A 5 -46.90 19.97 -9.73
CA PHE A 5 -45.91 19.03 -10.32
C PHE A 5 -44.59 18.92 -9.52
N VAL A 6 -44.07 17.68 -9.44
CA VAL A 6 -42.77 17.22 -8.89
C VAL A 6 -42.81 17.11 -7.35
N ILE A 7 -42.60 15.96 -6.68
CA ILE A 7 -41.49 15.00 -6.77
C ILE A 7 -41.97 13.61 -6.37
N LEU A 8 -42.18 12.76 -7.37
CA LEU A 8 -42.04 11.31 -7.29
C LEU A 8 -40.56 11.04 -7.56
N PHE A 9 -39.69 11.02 -6.53
CA PHE A 9 -38.29 10.56 -6.58
C PHE A 9 -37.61 10.79 -5.21
N PHE A 10 -37.98 10.00 -4.20
CA PHE A 10 -37.01 9.61 -3.16
C PHE A 10 -36.75 8.11 -3.33
N MET A 11 -36.39 7.78 -4.59
CA MET A 11 -35.49 6.68 -4.90
C MET A 11 -34.23 6.83 -4.05
N LEU A 12 -33.86 5.73 -3.38
CA LEU A 12 -32.51 5.17 -3.49
C LEU A 12 -31.34 6.18 -3.38
N ILE A 13 -31.27 6.95 -2.30
CA ILE A 13 -30.03 7.65 -1.93
C ILE A 13 -29.74 7.30 -0.48
N GLY A 14 -28.96 6.23 -0.29
CA GLY A 14 -28.58 5.74 1.04
C GLY A 14 -27.79 4.44 1.01
N LEU A 15 -27.82 3.71 -0.11
CA LEU A 15 -26.84 2.68 -0.43
C LEU A 15 -25.69 3.26 -1.26
N TYR A 16 -25.16 4.42 -0.87
CA TYR A 16 -23.76 4.73 -1.22
C TYR A 16 -22.90 3.86 -0.33
N SER A 17 -22.83 2.59 -0.70
CA SER A 17 -21.82 1.68 -0.22
C SER A 17 -20.49 2.31 -0.58
N CYS A 18 -19.84 2.96 0.39
CA CYS A 18 -18.40 3.04 0.44
C CYS A 18 -17.84 1.62 0.62
N ASN A 19 -18.13 0.71 -0.31
CA ASN A 19 -17.46 -0.58 -0.44
C ASN A 19 -16.06 -0.28 -0.99
N THR A 20 -15.24 0.30 -0.13
CA THR A 20 -13.79 0.26 -0.32
C THR A 20 -13.43 -1.22 -0.30
N ASP A 21 -12.97 -1.72 -1.46
CA ASP A 21 -12.53 -3.11 -1.68
C ASP A 21 -11.85 -3.67 -0.41
N PRO A 22 -12.38 -4.76 0.19
CA PRO A 22 -11.85 -5.31 1.44
C PRO A 22 -10.35 -5.59 1.41
N MET A 23 -9.82 -5.96 0.23
CA MET A 23 -8.40 -6.21 0.04
C MET A 23 -7.60 -4.90 0.09
N VAL A 24 -8.10 -3.84 -0.56
CA VAL A 24 -7.50 -2.49 -0.48
C VAL A 24 -7.52 -1.97 0.96
N LYS A 25 -8.64 -2.15 1.67
CA LYS A 25 -8.76 -1.74 3.08
C LYS A 25 -7.76 -2.46 3.97
N SER A 26 -7.62 -3.78 3.79
CA SER A 26 -6.66 -4.58 4.56
C SER A 26 -5.21 -4.20 4.23
N ALA A 27 -4.89 -4.02 2.95
CA ALA A 27 -3.57 -3.59 2.50
C ALA A 27 -3.22 -2.20 3.06
N LYS A 28 -4.18 -1.27 3.05
CA LYS A 28 -4.01 0.08 3.60
C LYS A 28 -3.66 0.04 5.09
N LYS A 29 -4.43 -0.72 5.87
CA LYS A 29 -4.17 -0.87 7.31
C LYS A 29 -2.79 -1.45 7.60
N ASP A 30 -2.36 -2.44 6.81
CA ASP A 30 -1.03 -3.03 6.94
C ASP A 30 0.08 -2.05 6.55
N ALA A 31 -0.08 -1.33 5.43
CA ALA A 31 0.87 -0.33 4.96
C ALA A 31 1.06 0.81 5.97
N GLU A 32 -0.03 1.33 6.52
CA GLU A 32 0.04 2.38 7.55
C GLU A 32 0.73 1.86 8.83
N ARG A 33 0.50 0.60 9.21
CA ARG A 33 1.23 -0.02 10.33
C ARG A 33 2.72 -0.11 10.01
N PHE A 34 3.08 -0.48 8.79
CA PHE A 34 4.47 -0.53 8.35
C PHE A 34 5.12 0.85 8.43
N LEU A 35 4.50 1.87 7.81
CA LEU A 35 5.03 3.23 7.73
C LEU A 35 5.18 3.88 9.11
N LYS A 36 4.22 3.68 10.02
CA LYS A 36 4.35 4.14 11.43
C LYS A 36 5.59 3.58 12.13
N ASN A 37 6.07 2.42 11.70
CA ASN A 37 7.17 1.70 12.33
C ASN A 37 8.40 1.59 11.42
N VAL A 38 8.46 2.32 10.30
CA VAL A 38 9.56 2.26 9.32
C VAL A 38 10.92 2.59 9.94
N ARG A 39 10.92 3.36 11.03
CA ARG A 39 12.12 3.72 11.81
C ARG A 39 12.46 2.73 12.92
N ASN A 40 11.67 1.66 13.09
CA ASN A 40 11.81 0.66 14.15
C ASN A 40 11.95 -0.76 13.55
N PRO A 41 13.16 -1.15 13.10
CA PRO A 41 13.40 -2.45 12.51
C PRO A 41 12.96 -3.63 13.38
N GLN A 42 13.07 -3.51 14.71
CA GLN A 42 12.68 -4.54 15.66
C GLN A 42 11.17 -4.83 15.62
N GLN A 43 10.34 -3.82 15.37
CA GLN A 43 8.91 -4.02 15.20
C GLN A 43 8.58 -4.57 13.81
N LEU A 44 9.34 -4.19 12.78
CA LEU A 44 9.09 -4.61 11.40
C LEU A 44 9.65 -5.99 11.05
N ILE A 45 10.57 -6.53 11.83
CA ILE A 45 11.13 -7.86 11.57
C ILE A 45 10.06 -8.96 11.57
N HIS A 46 8.98 -8.77 12.34
CA HIS A 46 7.83 -9.68 12.42
C HIS A 46 6.65 -9.24 11.54
N HIS A 47 6.80 -8.18 10.74
CA HIS A 47 5.75 -7.73 9.83
C HIS A 47 5.46 -8.82 8.79
N PRO A 48 4.18 -9.11 8.47
CA PRO A 48 3.79 -10.18 7.56
C PRO A 48 4.22 -9.83 6.13
N MET A 49 5.32 -10.45 5.70
CA MET A 49 5.88 -10.31 4.35
C MET A 49 5.95 -11.67 3.69
N LEU A 50 5.79 -11.71 2.38
CA LEU A 50 6.05 -12.91 1.60
C LEU A 50 7.53 -13.27 1.73
N GLU A 51 7.82 -14.51 2.12
CA GLU A 51 9.20 -14.98 2.16
C GLU A 51 9.73 -15.23 0.74
N PRO A 52 10.99 -14.87 0.47
CA PRO A 52 11.60 -15.15 -0.82
C PRO A 52 11.74 -16.66 -1.05
N GLU A 53 11.31 -17.13 -2.22
CA GLU A 53 11.43 -18.52 -2.63
C GLU A 53 12.91 -18.90 -2.82
N GLY A 54 13.28 -20.13 -2.46
CA GLY A 54 14.63 -20.66 -2.68
C GLY A 54 15.71 -20.18 -1.69
N LEU A 55 15.36 -19.40 -0.65
CA LEU A 55 16.28 -19.01 0.42
C LEU A 55 15.95 -19.76 1.71
N SER A 56 16.99 -20.13 2.48
CA SER A 56 16.78 -20.68 3.82
C SER A 56 16.22 -19.61 4.76
N THR A 57 15.36 -20.00 5.71
CA THR A 57 14.72 -19.08 6.65
C THR A 57 15.73 -18.21 7.41
N THR A 58 16.88 -18.77 7.78
CA THR A 58 17.97 -18.02 8.45
C THR A 58 18.52 -16.90 7.57
N ILE A 59 18.80 -17.19 6.29
CA ILE A 59 19.32 -16.19 5.34
C ILE A 59 18.25 -15.14 5.04
N ALA A 60 17.00 -15.57 4.83
CA ALA A 60 15.87 -14.67 4.59
C ALA A 60 15.68 -13.68 5.76
N LEU A 61 15.77 -14.16 7.00
CA LEU A 61 15.66 -13.34 8.20
C LEU A 61 16.82 -12.35 8.35
N GLN A 62 18.06 -12.79 8.10
CA GLN A 62 19.24 -11.93 8.15
C GLN A 62 19.16 -10.81 7.10
N ASN A 63 18.77 -11.15 5.87
CA ASN A 63 18.58 -10.18 4.79
C ASN A 63 17.46 -9.19 5.12
N LYS A 64 16.32 -9.68 5.64
CA LYS A 64 15.21 -8.83 6.09
C LYS A 64 15.69 -7.83 7.14
N LYS A 65 16.42 -8.29 8.16
CA LYS A 65 16.96 -7.41 9.21
C LYS A 65 17.85 -6.31 8.63
N ARG A 66 18.83 -6.68 7.79
CA ARG A 66 19.76 -5.74 7.16
C ARG A 66 19.03 -4.70 6.30
N ASN A 67 18.05 -5.13 5.51
CA ASN A 67 17.27 -4.24 4.65
C ASN A 67 16.41 -3.26 5.48
N LEU A 68 15.83 -3.71 6.59
CA LEU A 68 15.07 -2.83 7.49
C LEU A 68 15.96 -1.82 8.22
N GLU A 69 17.18 -2.21 8.60
CA GLU A 69 18.17 -1.29 9.18
C GLU A 69 18.61 -0.23 8.16
N GLY A 70 18.95 -0.63 6.93
CA GLY A 70 19.26 0.30 5.86
C GLY A 70 18.10 1.24 5.53
N LEU A 71 16.87 0.73 5.50
CA LEU A 71 15.67 1.55 5.27
C LEU A 71 15.48 2.60 6.37
N ARG A 72 15.66 2.23 7.65
CA ARG A 72 15.62 3.17 8.77
C ARG A 72 16.63 4.29 8.56
N ASP A 73 17.86 3.94 8.17
CA ASP A 73 18.95 4.90 8.04
C ASP A 73 18.66 5.91 6.91
N SER A 74 18.22 5.43 5.74
CA SER A 74 17.77 6.31 4.64
C SER A 74 16.58 7.20 5.01
N VAL A 75 15.60 6.66 5.74
CA VAL A 75 14.45 7.46 6.22
C VAL A 75 14.88 8.53 7.22
N ASN A 76 15.82 8.23 8.10
CA ASN A 76 16.32 9.20 9.08
C ASN A 76 17.13 10.30 8.41
N GLU A 77 17.95 9.94 7.41
CA GLU A 77 18.75 10.87 6.62
C GLU A 77 17.85 11.87 5.86
N LEU A 78 16.87 11.37 5.10
CA LEU A 78 16.04 12.22 4.23
C LEU A 78 14.93 12.97 4.98
N CYS A 79 14.31 12.34 5.98
CA CYS A 79 13.12 12.90 6.64
C CYS A 79 13.42 13.57 7.98
N GLY A 80 14.63 13.44 8.52
CA GLY A 80 14.98 13.95 9.85
C GLY A 80 14.01 13.45 10.93
N LYS A 81 13.23 14.34 11.53
CA LYS A 81 12.20 13.98 12.54
C LYS A 81 10.79 13.77 11.97
N SER A 82 10.54 14.14 10.72
CA SER A 82 9.20 14.02 10.12
C SER A 82 8.82 12.56 9.87
N SER A 83 7.58 12.22 10.21
CA SER A 83 6.99 10.90 9.98
C SER A 83 5.59 10.97 9.39
N ASP A 84 5.23 12.13 8.83
CA ASP A 84 3.94 12.30 8.18
C ASP A 84 3.89 11.46 6.92
N TYR A 85 2.75 10.85 6.64
CA TYR A 85 2.55 10.10 5.41
C TYR A 85 1.11 10.26 4.91
N SER A 86 0.95 10.17 3.60
CA SER A 86 -0.36 10.25 2.96
C SER A 86 -0.43 9.27 1.79
N LEU A 87 -1.59 8.65 1.60
CA LEU A 87 -1.84 7.77 0.45
C LEU A 87 -2.05 8.67 -0.78
N VAL A 88 -1.17 8.53 -1.77
CA VAL A 88 -1.22 9.28 -3.03
C VAL A 88 -2.05 8.52 -4.06
N ASN A 89 -1.83 7.21 -4.19
CA ASN A 89 -2.48 6.41 -5.22
C ASN A 89 -2.64 4.94 -4.83
N THR A 90 -3.56 4.26 -5.50
CA THR A 90 -3.80 2.82 -5.36
C THR A 90 -3.89 2.22 -6.76
N PHE A 91 -3.04 1.24 -7.03
CA PHE A 91 -2.99 0.52 -8.29
C PHE A 91 -3.43 -0.92 -8.08
N LYS A 92 -4.10 -1.49 -9.07
CA LYS A 92 -4.48 -2.90 -9.10
C LYS A 92 -3.84 -3.51 -10.33
N LYS A 93 -3.24 -4.70 -10.20
CA LYS A 93 -2.60 -5.40 -11.33
C LYS A 93 -2.95 -6.87 -11.29
N VAL A 94 -3.12 -7.47 -12.46
CA VAL A 94 -3.15 -8.93 -12.63
C VAL A 94 -1.78 -9.34 -13.19
N GLY A 95 -1.07 -10.21 -12.49
CA GLY A 95 0.21 -10.75 -12.95
C GLY A 95 0.05 -11.97 -13.87
N GLU A 96 1.16 -12.48 -14.37
CA GLU A 96 1.23 -13.56 -15.37
C GLU A 96 0.48 -14.84 -14.95
N ASN A 97 0.45 -15.14 -13.65
CA ASN A 97 -0.23 -16.32 -13.09
C ASN A 97 -1.66 -16.04 -12.61
N GLN A 98 -2.33 -15.02 -13.18
CA GLN A 98 -3.65 -14.53 -12.70
C GLN A 98 -3.67 -14.07 -11.23
N LYS A 99 -2.48 -13.92 -10.61
CA LYS A 99 -2.34 -13.39 -9.26
C LYS A 99 -2.70 -11.91 -9.27
N LYS A 100 -3.63 -11.54 -8.38
CA LYS A 100 -4.10 -10.17 -8.20
C LYS A 100 -3.23 -9.45 -7.16
N PHE A 101 -2.72 -8.28 -7.55
CA PHE A 101 -1.86 -7.44 -6.74
C PHE A 101 -2.47 -6.06 -6.52
N ILE A 102 -2.28 -5.51 -5.33
CA ILE A 102 -2.58 -4.11 -4.99
C ILE A 102 -1.26 -3.42 -4.70
N TYR A 103 -1.01 -2.29 -5.33
CA TYR A 103 0.10 -1.42 -4.97
C TYR A 103 -0.44 -0.14 -4.35
N LEU A 104 0.05 0.20 -3.17
CA LEU A 104 -0.28 1.44 -2.48
C LEU A 104 0.92 2.37 -2.53
N GLU A 105 0.72 3.55 -3.10
CA GLU A 105 1.74 4.59 -3.18
C GLU A 105 1.49 5.61 -2.08
N TYR A 106 2.45 5.72 -1.17
CA TYR A 106 2.47 6.71 -0.11
C TYR A 106 3.57 7.72 -0.35
N GLU A 107 3.23 8.98 -0.13
CA GLU A 107 4.22 10.00 0.16
C GLU A 107 4.53 9.93 1.65
N TYR A 108 5.81 9.88 1.99
CA TYR A 108 6.31 9.89 3.36
C TYR A 108 7.27 11.07 3.52
N CYS A 109 7.02 11.90 4.53
CA CYS A 109 7.74 13.12 4.86
C CYS A 109 7.95 14.13 3.71
N LYS A 110 7.20 13.98 2.59
CA LYS A 110 7.34 14.74 1.33
C LYS A 110 8.64 14.51 0.55
N GLN A 111 9.51 13.62 1.01
CA GLN A 111 10.81 13.34 0.37
C GLN A 111 10.90 11.93 -0.19
N ILE A 112 10.15 10.99 0.40
CA ILE A 112 10.21 9.57 0.04
C ILE A 112 8.85 9.14 -0.49
N THR A 113 8.87 8.46 -1.63
CA THR A 113 7.73 7.69 -2.11
C THR A 113 7.92 6.22 -1.72
N PHE A 114 6.93 5.65 -1.04
CA PHE A 114 6.83 4.23 -0.75
C PHE A 114 5.79 3.60 -1.65
N ILE A 115 6.20 2.64 -2.49
CA ILE A 115 5.25 1.81 -3.24
C ILE A 115 5.25 0.41 -2.62
N MET A 116 4.14 0.08 -1.96
CA MET A 116 3.96 -1.16 -1.21
C MET A 116 3.00 -2.09 -1.95
N GLY A 117 3.51 -3.25 -2.36
CA GLY A 117 2.78 -4.25 -3.12
C GLY A 117 2.20 -5.34 -2.24
N TYR A 118 0.94 -5.69 -2.44
CA TYR A 118 0.18 -6.66 -1.66
C TYR A 118 -0.43 -7.74 -2.54
N VAL A 119 -0.37 -8.98 -2.07
CA VAL A 119 -1.00 -10.15 -2.71
C VAL A 119 -1.97 -10.81 -1.73
N LYS A 120 -3.05 -11.40 -2.25
CA LYS A 120 -3.96 -12.22 -1.44
C LYS A 120 -3.39 -13.62 -1.26
N GLN A 121 -3.30 -14.08 -0.02
CA GLN A 121 -2.91 -15.44 0.34
C GLN A 121 -3.94 -16.00 1.33
N GLY A 122 -4.82 -16.88 0.84
CA GLY A 122 -6.02 -17.29 1.58
C GLY A 122 -6.91 -16.07 1.87
N ASP A 123 -7.27 -15.89 3.14
CA ASP A 123 -8.09 -14.75 3.59
C ASP A 123 -7.28 -13.51 4.01
N LYS A 124 -5.96 -13.55 3.86
CA LYS A 124 -5.05 -12.47 4.30
C LYS A 124 -4.43 -11.75 3.11
N VAL A 125 -4.08 -10.49 3.32
CA VAL A 125 -3.15 -9.75 2.45
C VAL A 125 -1.75 -9.90 3.01
N MET A 126 -0.79 -10.14 2.13
CA MET A 126 0.63 -10.26 2.47
C MET A 126 1.42 -9.22 1.69
N LEU A 127 2.33 -8.51 2.38
CA LEU A 127 3.24 -7.56 1.76
C LEU A 127 4.26 -8.34 0.91
N HIS A 128 4.25 -8.16 -0.40
CA HIS A 128 5.14 -8.90 -1.31
C HIS A 128 6.30 -8.04 -1.82
N SER A 129 6.19 -6.71 -1.81
CA SER A 129 7.27 -5.83 -2.23
C SER A 129 7.19 -4.46 -1.57
N ILE A 130 8.35 -3.85 -1.31
CA ILE A 130 8.47 -2.49 -0.80
C ILE A 130 9.48 -1.77 -1.70
N TRP A 131 9.07 -0.64 -2.28
CA TRP A 131 9.90 0.18 -3.14
C TRP A 131 9.99 1.59 -2.54
N PRO A 132 10.96 1.84 -1.65
CA PRO A 132 11.27 3.18 -1.17
C PRO A 132 12.16 3.89 -2.22
N MET A 133 11.83 5.12 -2.55
CA MET A 133 12.61 5.95 -3.48
C MET A 133 12.43 7.43 -3.13
N ASN A 134 13.38 8.29 -3.53
CA ASN A 134 13.14 9.73 -3.45
C ASN A 134 11.93 10.08 -4.31
N SER A 135 11.11 11.03 -3.85
CA SER A 135 9.88 11.40 -4.56
C SER A 135 10.15 11.94 -5.97
N GLU A 136 11.32 12.53 -6.20
CA GLU A 136 11.76 13.03 -7.50
C GLU A 136 12.11 11.90 -8.49
N ASP A 137 12.56 10.75 -8.00
CA ASP A 137 12.98 9.59 -8.79
C ASP A 137 11.81 8.65 -9.16
N ARG A 138 10.58 9.02 -8.79
CA ARG A 138 9.38 8.18 -8.93
C ARG A 138 9.09 7.91 -10.41
N PRO A 139 9.22 6.65 -10.89
CA PRO A 139 9.00 6.34 -12.30
C PRO A 139 7.50 6.44 -12.63
N LYS A 140 7.16 7.34 -13.56
CA LYS A 140 5.77 7.64 -13.90
C LYS A 140 5.06 6.51 -14.63
N ASP A 141 5.82 5.66 -15.31
CA ASP A 141 5.30 4.68 -16.27
C ASP A 141 5.25 3.24 -15.74
N LEU A 142 5.85 2.96 -14.58
CA LEU A 142 5.87 1.61 -13.98
C LEU A 142 4.56 1.27 -13.25
N PHE A 143 3.82 2.29 -12.82
CA PHE A 143 2.55 2.17 -12.11
C PHE A 143 1.49 3.00 -12.82
N GLN A 144 1.17 2.61 -14.06
CA GLN A 144 0.08 3.24 -14.81
C GLN A 144 -1.27 2.85 -14.19
N LYS A 145 -2.19 3.82 -14.17
CA LYS A 145 -3.55 3.70 -13.62
C LYS A 145 -4.40 2.83 -14.55
N ASP A 146 -4.28 1.51 -14.47
CA ASP A 146 -5.30 0.62 -15.03
C ASP A 146 -5.80 -0.28 -13.90
N ALA A 147 -6.91 0.07 -13.24
CA ALA A 147 -8.30 0.10 -13.71
C ALA A 147 -8.89 -1.31 -13.75
N ASP A 148 -9.51 -1.60 -12.61
CA ASP A 148 -10.41 -2.70 -12.26
C ASP A 148 -9.89 -4.15 -12.40
N TRP A 149 -10.24 -4.96 -11.40
CA TRP A 149 -10.07 -6.42 -11.46
C TRP A 149 -11.27 -7.12 -12.09
N ASN A 150 -12.21 -6.31 -12.59
CA ASN A 150 -13.52 -6.67 -13.10
C ASN A 150 -13.55 -6.45 -14.61
#